data_AF-R5PF32-F1
#
_entry.id   AF-R5PF32-F1
#
_cell.length_a   1.000
_cell.length_b   1.000
_cell.length_c   1.000
_cell.angle_alpha   90.00
_cell.angle_beta   90.00
_cell.angle_gamma   90.00
#
_symmetry.space_group_name_H-M   'P 1'
#
loop_
_entity.id
_entity.type
_entity.pdbx_description
1 polymer ?
#
loop_
_entity_poly.entity_id
_entity_poly.type
_entity_poly.pdbx_seq_one_letter_code
_entity_poly.pdbx_strand_id
1 'polypeptide(L)'
;MESTELEKYLKLADIAYDGKNGAEAYEYASKALEIDMTCAQAWYMKMLAIGQVASFPSDLRATEAITYGKKAMTLASGLTNDVYSFYLKYAIELVHIMTKLMRQNLMFDDVIKQEQAFIELRKAVPADVVCNSQELTALCVDLAKSLVAYENAIEKAWSQSQKNGYFTEAKRRRYKELIPLLLEGVPEEVIQNTTGLSIKNKNSVASAKQNNKLVQRGCLWFVVIFITAFFVFAKCNS
;
A
#
# COMPACT_ATOMS: atom_id res chain seq x y z
N MET A 1 -3.96 -35.33 17.39
CA MET A 1 -5.28 -34.74 17.76
C MET A 1 -5.34 -33.26 17.40
N GLU A 2 -4.23 -32.53 17.47
CA GLU A 2 -4.15 -31.09 17.12
C GLU A 2 -4.49 -30.78 15.64
N SER A 3 -4.05 -31.60 14.69
CA SER A 3 -4.34 -31.39 13.24
C SER A 3 -5.83 -31.32 12.92
N THR A 4 -6.66 -32.13 13.57
CA THR A 4 -8.11 -32.18 13.31
C THR A 4 -8.87 -30.98 13.89
N GLU A 5 -8.36 -30.39 14.97
CA GLU A 5 -8.98 -29.21 15.58
C GLU A 5 -8.59 -27.93 14.83
N LEU A 6 -7.34 -27.85 14.38
CA LEU A 6 -6.87 -26.77 13.49
C LEU A 6 -7.72 -26.68 12.22
N GLU A 7 -7.90 -27.80 11.51
CA GLU A 7 -8.72 -27.88 10.29
C GLU A 7 -10.17 -27.45 10.54
N LYS A 8 -10.75 -27.83 11.69
CA LYS A 8 -12.09 -27.42 12.08
C LYS A 8 -12.20 -25.90 12.23
N TYR A 9 -11.26 -25.26 12.93
CA TYR A 9 -11.30 -23.80 13.12
C TYR A 9 -11.06 -23.04 11.82
N LEU A 10 -10.16 -23.52 10.96
CA LEU A 10 -9.97 -22.94 9.62
C LEU A 10 -11.25 -22.99 8.79
N LYS A 11 -11.96 -24.12 8.80
CA LYS A 11 -13.23 -24.27 8.10
C LYS A 11 -14.34 -23.38 8.66
N LEU A 12 -14.41 -23.21 9.98
CA LEU A 12 -15.36 -22.30 10.60
C LEU A 12 -15.05 -20.84 10.27
N ALA A 13 -13.77 -20.46 10.23
CA ALA A 13 -13.36 -19.12 9.82
C ALA A 13 -13.76 -18.81 8.37
N ASP A 14 -13.57 -19.77 7.47
CA ASP A 14 -13.96 -19.69 6.06
C ASP A 14 -15.48 -19.50 5.89
N ILE A 15 -16.27 -20.38 6.54
CA ILE A 15 -17.74 -20.29 6.52
C ILE A 15 -18.23 -18.95 7.08
N ALA A 16 -17.64 -18.48 8.18
CA ALA A 16 -18.01 -17.20 8.79
C ALA A 16 -17.65 -16.02 7.87
N TYR A 17 -16.49 -16.06 7.20
CA TYR A 17 -16.08 -15.04 6.25
C TYR A 17 -17.02 -14.97 5.04
N ASP A 18 -17.38 -16.12 4.47
CA ASP A 18 -18.35 -16.22 3.37
C ASP A 18 -19.74 -15.72 3.79
N GLY A 19 -20.14 -16.02 5.02
CA GLY A 19 -21.36 -15.51 5.66
C GLY A 19 -21.34 -14.01 5.99
N LYS A 20 -20.27 -13.29 5.64
CA LYS A 20 -20.05 -11.87 5.99
C LYS A 20 -20.03 -11.58 7.48
N ASN A 21 -19.70 -12.59 8.29
CA ASN A 21 -19.49 -12.46 9.72
C ASN A 21 -18.00 -12.35 10.04
N GLY A 22 -17.43 -11.17 9.78
CA GLY A 22 -16.02 -10.91 9.99
C GLY A 22 -15.55 -11.11 11.43
N ALA A 23 -16.43 -10.87 12.42
CA ALA A 23 -16.09 -11.02 13.83
C ALA A 23 -15.86 -12.51 14.19
N GLU A 24 -16.77 -13.38 13.77
CA GLU A 24 -16.61 -14.84 13.95
C GLU A 24 -15.43 -15.37 13.13
N ALA A 25 -15.27 -14.91 11.88
CA ALA A 25 -14.13 -15.30 11.05
C ALA A 25 -12.78 -14.98 11.74
N TYR A 26 -12.69 -13.78 12.32
CA TYR A 26 -11.52 -13.35 13.08
C TYR A 26 -11.29 -14.19 14.33
N GLU A 27 -12.36 -14.51 15.07
CA GLU A 27 -12.29 -15.32 16.29
C GLU A 27 -11.81 -16.74 15.98
N TYR A 28 -12.40 -17.42 15.00
CA TYR A 28 -12.00 -18.77 14.62
C TYR A 28 -10.59 -18.82 14.06
N ALA A 29 -10.19 -17.83 13.25
CA ALA A 29 -8.81 -17.72 12.79
C ALA A 29 -7.83 -17.51 13.96
N SER A 30 -8.23 -16.79 15.01
CA SER A 30 -7.41 -16.64 16.22
C SER A 30 -7.28 -17.95 17.00
N LYS A 31 -8.36 -18.73 17.14
CA LYS A 31 -8.31 -20.08 17.74
C LYS A 31 -7.41 -21.04 16.96
N ALA A 32 -7.42 -20.96 15.63
CA ALA A 32 -6.49 -21.73 14.80
C ALA A 32 -5.02 -21.37 15.10
N LEU A 33 -4.71 -20.09 15.35
CA LEU A 33 -3.37 -19.64 15.71
C LEU A 33 -2.94 -19.99 17.13
N GLU A 34 -3.88 -20.20 18.05
CA GLU A 34 -3.60 -20.74 19.39
C GLU A 34 -3.11 -22.18 19.33
N ILE A 35 -3.55 -22.95 18.34
CA ILE A 35 -3.08 -24.32 18.07
C ILE A 35 -1.77 -24.29 17.30
N ASP A 36 -1.72 -23.55 16.19
CA ASP A 36 -0.54 -23.43 15.35
C ASP A 36 -0.32 -21.98 14.89
N MET A 37 0.62 -21.30 15.55
CA MET A 37 1.01 -19.94 15.21
C MET A 37 1.76 -19.80 13.87
N THR A 38 2.16 -20.92 13.27
CA THR A 38 2.83 -20.99 11.96
C THR A 38 1.86 -21.29 10.81
N CYS A 39 0.56 -21.42 11.11
CA CYS A 39 -0.48 -21.61 10.11
C CYS A 39 -0.68 -20.35 9.26
N ALA A 40 -0.14 -20.34 8.04
CA ALA A 40 -0.26 -19.23 7.09
C ALA A 40 -1.72 -18.89 6.78
N GLN A 41 -2.57 -19.92 6.62
CA GLN A 41 -4.00 -19.76 6.30
C GLN A 41 -4.76 -19.03 7.41
N ALA A 42 -4.42 -19.27 8.68
CA ALA A 42 -5.07 -18.59 9.79
C ALA A 42 -4.70 -17.09 9.83
N TRP A 43 -3.43 -16.75 9.57
CA TRP A 43 -3.01 -15.35 9.42
C TRP A 43 -3.70 -14.67 8.24
N TYR A 44 -3.81 -15.36 7.11
CA TYR A 44 -4.52 -14.88 5.93
C TYR A 44 -6.01 -14.63 6.23
N MET A 45 -6.67 -15.54 6.95
CA MET A 45 -8.06 -15.38 7.38
C MET A 45 -8.24 -14.19 8.32
N LYS A 46 -7.33 -13.96 9.27
CA LYS A 46 -7.37 -12.76 10.12
C LYS A 46 -7.28 -11.47 9.29
N MET A 47 -6.44 -11.44 8.26
CA MET A 47 -6.36 -10.30 7.34
C MET A 47 -7.68 -10.10 6.60
N LEU A 48 -8.24 -11.16 5.99
CA LEU A 48 -9.50 -11.07 5.27
C LEU A 48 -10.65 -10.57 6.17
N ALA A 49 -10.74 -11.10 7.38
CA ALA A 49 -11.74 -10.73 8.37
C ALA A 49 -11.68 -9.23 8.74
N ILE A 50 -10.50 -8.62 8.74
CA ILE A 50 -10.34 -7.17 8.99
C ILE A 50 -11.19 -6.35 8.02
N GLY A 51 -11.20 -6.70 6.73
CA GLY A 51 -11.99 -5.98 5.73
C GLY A 51 -13.50 -5.99 6.02
N GLN A 52 -14.00 -6.92 6.83
CA GLN A 52 -15.41 -7.04 7.21
C GLN A 52 -15.75 -6.44 8.58
N VAL A 53 -14.79 -6.41 9.51
CA VAL A 53 -15.00 -5.81 10.86
C VAL A 53 -14.59 -4.35 10.94
N ALA A 54 -13.79 -3.87 10.00
CA ALA A 54 -13.38 -2.49 9.95
C ALA A 54 -14.59 -1.56 9.86
N SER A 55 -14.57 -0.50 10.65
CA SER A 55 -15.65 0.48 10.73
C SER A 55 -15.13 1.85 10.34
N PHE A 56 -15.70 2.43 9.28
CA PHE A 56 -15.37 3.78 8.87
C PHE A 56 -16.16 4.81 9.69
N PRO A 57 -15.54 5.91 10.16
CA PRO A 57 -14.11 6.27 10.05
C PRO A 57 -13.27 5.81 11.25
N SER A 58 -13.87 5.15 12.24
CA SER A 58 -13.28 5.04 13.59
C SER A 58 -12.21 3.95 13.72
N ASP A 59 -12.31 2.87 12.96
CA ASP A 59 -11.47 1.69 13.14
C ASP A 59 -11.25 0.94 11.83
N LEU A 60 -10.33 1.45 11.00
CA LEU A 60 -10.03 0.85 9.70
C LEU A 60 -9.07 -0.34 9.78
N ARG A 61 -8.35 -0.49 10.89
CA ARG A 61 -7.44 -1.62 11.16
C ARG A 61 -6.44 -1.94 10.03
N ALA A 62 -6.08 -0.93 9.21
CA ALA A 62 -5.22 -1.12 8.03
C ALA A 62 -3.83 -1.67 8.41
N THR A 63 -3.25 -1.16 9.49
CA THR A 63 -1.96 -1.64 10.01
C THR A 63 -2.01 -3.10 10.45
N GLU A 64 -3.12 -3.54 11.04
CA GLU A 64 -3.31 -4.95 11.42
C GLU A 64 -3.45 -5.83 10.18
N ALA A 65 -4.21 -5.39 9.17
CA ALA A 65 -4.33 -6.12 7.91
C ALA A 65 -2.97 -6.29 7.22
N ILE A 66 -2.17 -5.21 7.19
CA ILE A 66 -0.80 -5.24 6.66
C ILE A 66 0.06 -6.22 7.46
N THR A 67 -0.05 -6.21 8.79
CA THR A 67 0.73 -7.08 9.66
C THR A 67 0.39 -8.56 9.43
N TYR A 68 -0.90 -8.89 9.39
CA TYR A 68 -1.37 -10.28 9.24
C TYR A 68 -1.09 -10.82 7.85
N GLY A 69 -1.33 -10.03 6.78
CA GLY A 69 -1.00 -10.46 5.43
C GLY A 69 0.52 -10.65 5.23
N LYS A 70 1.37 -9.75 5.78
CA LYS A 70 2.83 -9.97 5.79
C LYS A 70 3.21 -11.27 6.49
N LYS A 71 2.60 -11.57 7.63
CA LYS A 71 2.85 -12.81 8.35
C LYS A 71 2.45 -14.04 7.52
N ALA A 72 1.29 -14.00 6.87
CA ALA A 72 0.82 -15.06 5.99
C ALA A 72 1.78 -15.30 4.82
N MET A 73 2.22 -14.24 4.11
CA MET A 73 3.17 -14.35 3.00
C MET A 73 4.54 -14.91 3.41
N THR A 74 5.03 -14.53 4.60
CA THR A 74 6.30 -15.06 5.13
C THR A 74 6.21 -16.57 5.37
N LEU A 75 5.05 -17.08 5.76
CA LEU A 75 4.83 -18.50 6.03
C LEU A 75 4.45 -19.29 4.76
N ALA A 76 3.79 -18.66 3.79
CA ALA A 76 3.42 -19.25 2.51
C ALA A 76 3.46 -18.21 1.38
N SER A 77 4.51 -18.24 0.56
CA SER A 77 4.70 -17.34 -0.58
C SER A 77 3.64 -17.47 -1.67
N GLY A 78 2.93 -18.61 -1.73
CA GLY A 78 1.79 -18.80 -2.63
C GLY A 78 0.66 -17.79 -2.40
N LEU A 79 0.57 -17.19 -1.21
CA LEU A 79 -0.47 -16.22 -0.84
C LEU A 79 -0.13 -14.77 -1.24
N THR A 80 1.05 -14.51 -1.80
CA THR A 80 1.54 -13.15 -2.03
C THR A 80 0.62 -12.32 -2.93
N ASN A 81 0.16 -12.89 -4.04
CA ASN A 81 -0.74 -12.18 -4.93
C ASN A 81 -2.09 -11.88 -4.25
N ASP A 82 -2.67 -12.86 -3.57
CA ASP A 82 -3.95 -12.70 -2.87
C ASP A 82 -3.91 -11.64 -1.78
N VAL A 83 -2.82 -11.59 -1.01
CA VAL A 83 -2.60 -10.59 0.04
C VAL A 83 -2.48 -9.19 -0.55
N TYR A 84 -1.70 -9.01 -1.61
CA TYR A 84 -1.57 -7.70 -2.26
C TYR A 84 -2.84 -7.26 -2.98
N SER A 85 -3.55 -8.20 -3.60
CA SER A 85 -4.87 -7.96 -4.18
C SER A 85 -5.85 -7.51 -3.11
N PHE A 86 -5.84 -8.13 -1.92
CA PHE A 86 -6.64 -7.68 -0.79
C PHE A 86 -6.29 -6.25 -0.37
N TYR A 87 -5.00 -5.90 -0.20
CA TYR A 87 -4.60 -4.54 0.18
C TYR A 87 -5.10 -3.48 -0.81
N LEU A 88 -4.97 -3.74 -2.11
CA LEU A 88 -5.42 -2.79 -3.13
C LEU A 88 -6.95 -2.70 -3.18
N LYS A 89 -7.66 -3.83 -3.13
CA LYS A 89 -9.14 -3.85 -3.09
C LYS A 89 -9.66 -3.11 -1.87
N TYR A 90 -9.05 -3.34 -0.71
CA TYR A 90 -9.43 -2.64 0.51
C TYR A 90 -9.15 -1.13 0.43
N ALA A 91 -8.00 -0.73 -0.10
CA ALA A 91 -7.70 0.68 -0.35
C ALA A 91 -8.73 1.34 -1.29
N ILE A 92 -9.14 0.65 -2.36
CA ILE A 92 -10.16 1.14 -3.30
C ILE A 92 -11.51 1.34 -2.59
N GLU A 93 -11.94 0.37 -1.79
CA GLU A 93 -13.19 0.43 -1.04
C GLU A 93 -13.21 1.62 -0.06
N LEU A 94 -12.11 1.85 0.67
CA LEU A 94 -11.98 3.01 1.55
C LEU A 94 -12.15 4.31 0.76
N VAL A 95 -11.46 4.47 -0.37
CA VAL A 95 -11.57 5.67 -1.21
C VAL A 95 -12.99 5.85 -1.78
N HIS A 96 -13.68 4.75 -2.12
CA HIS A 96 -15.08 4.80 -2.54
C HIS A 96 -16.01 5.27 -1.42
N ILE A 97 -15.85 4.75 -0.20
CA ILE A 97 -16.62 5.21 0.99
C ILE A 97 -16.37 6.70 1.23
N MET A 98 -15.11 7.12 1.23
CA MET A 98 -14.72 8.52 1.38
C MET A 98 -15.35 9.41 0.30
N THR A 99 -15.31 8.98 -0.96
CA THR A 99 -15.95 9.67 -2.10
C THR A 99 -17.46 9.81 -1.90
N LYS A 100 -18.13 8.75 -1.48
CA LYS A 100 -19.58 8.76 -1.22
C LYS A 100 -19.94 9.76 -0.12
N LEU A 101 -19.20 9.74 0.99
CA LEU A 101 -19.46 10.65 2.12
C LEU A 101 -19.20 12.11 1.76
N MET A 102 -18.13 12.40 1.00
CA MET A 102 -17.87 13.75 0.48
C MET A 102 -18.99 14.25 -0.40
N ARG A 103 -19.52 13.42 -1.31
CA ARG A 103 -20.68 13.79 -2.16
C ARG A 103 -21.94 14.06 -1.35
N GLN A 104 -22.08 13.41 -0.20
CA GLN A 104 -23.20 13.62 0.74
C GLN A 104 -22.95 14.79 1.69
N ASN A 105 -21.79 15.46 1.61
CA ASN A 105 -21.40 16.56 2.48
C ASN A 105 -21.34 16.14 3.97
N LEU A 106 -21.03 14.86 4.24
CA LEU A 106 -20.98 14.26 5.58
C LEU A 106 -19.53 14.07 6.06
N MET A 107 -19.29 14.34 7.35
CA MET A 107 -18.10 13.91 8.09
C MET A 107 -16.73 14.29 7.48
N PHE A 108 -16.60 15.48 6.90
CA PHE A 108 -15.39 15.93 6.21
C PHE A 108 -14.08 15.67 6.95
N ASP A 109 -13.98 16.10 8.21
CA ASP A 109 -12.72 16.04 8.95
C ASP A 109 -12.33 14.60 9.27
N ASP A 110 -13.30 13.74 9.60
CA ASP A 110 -13.01 12.33 9.89
C ASP A 110 -12.67 11.57 8.62
N VAL A 111 -13.29 11.92 7.49
CA VAL A 111 -12.95 11.34 6.18
C VAL A 111 -11.51 11.66 5.79
N ILE A 112 -11.08 12.91 5.97
CA ILE A 112 -9.72 13.34 5.61
C ILE A 112 -8.66 12.67 6.49
N LYS A 113 -8.94 12.46 7.78
CA LYS A 113 -8.03 11.73 8.69
C LYS A 113 -7.77 10.29 8.22
N GLN A 114 -8.70 9.68 7.50
CA GLN A 114 -8.57 8.31 7.02
C GLN A 114 -7.74 8.15 5.75
N GLU A 115 -7.33 9.24 5.09
CA GLU A 115 -6.53 9.19 3.84
C GLU A 115 -5.24 8.38 4.00
N GLN A 116 -4.66 8.40 5.20
CA GLN A 116 -3.41 7.69 5.46
C GLN A 116 -3.57 6.16 5.32
N ALA A 117 -4.75 5.60 5.63
CA ALA A 117 -4.97 4.16 5.63
C ALA A 117 -4.84 3.55 4.23
N PHE A 118 -5.47 4.14 3.20
CA PHE A 118 -5.36 3.61 1.83
C PHE A 118 -3.95 3.79 1.26
N ILE A 119 -3.24 4.85 1.68
CA ILE A 119 -1.84 5.10 1.27
C ILE A 119 -0.93 4.02 1.85
N GLU A 120 -1.13 3.63 3.11
CA GLU A 120 -0.35 2.57 3.77
C GLU A 120 -0.60 1.21 3.15
N LEU A 121 -1.85 0.87 2.85
CA LEU A 121 -2.21 -0.35 2.12
C LEU A 121 -1.52 -0.39 0.75
N ARG A 122 -1.52 0.70 0.00
CA ARG A 122 -0.82 0.77 -1.29
C ARG A 122 0.69 0.61 -1.14
N LYS A 123 1.31 1.29 -0.17
CA LYS A 123 2.76 1.22 0.10
C LYS A 123 3.21 -0.17 0.53
N ALA A 124 2.30 -0.99 1.06
CA ALA A 124 2.60 -2.37 1.40
C ALA A 124 2.75 -3.30 0.17
N VAL A 125 2.38 -2.83 -1.03
CA VAL A 125 2.48 -3.58 -2.30
C VAL A 125 3.72 -3.14 -3.09
N PRO A 126 4.73 -4.01 -3.27
CA PRO A 126 5.98 -3.67 -3.97
C PRO A 126 5.78 -3.44 -5.47
N ALA A 127 6.51 -2.46 -6.03
CA ALA A 127 6.43 -2.08 -7.43
C ALA A 127 6.88 -3.19 -8.39
N ASP A 128 7.87 -3.98 -8.00
CA ASP A 128 8.38 -5.14 -8.74
C ASP A 128 7.37 -6.28 -8.82
N VAL A 129 6.44 -6.38 -7.86
CA VAL A 129 5.36 -7.36 -7.90
C VAL A 129 4.22 -6.86 -8.79
N VAL A 130 3.93 -5.56 -8.75
CA VAL A 130 2.90 -4.93 -9.61
C VAL A 130 3.24 -5.10 -11.09
N CYS A 131 4.48 -4.80 -11.51
CA CYS A 131 4.85 -4.83 -12.92
C CYS A 131 4.76 -6.22 -13.57
N ASN A 132 4.77 -7.28 -12.74
CA ASN A 132 4.71 -8.67 -13.16
C ASN A 132 3.32 -9.29 -12.98
N SER A 133 2.32 -8.53 -12.51
CA SER A 133 0.95 -9.01 -12.30
C SER A 133 -0.06 -8.11 -12.98
N GLN A 134 -0.78 -8.67 -13.97
CA GLN A 134 -1.85 -7.96 -14.66
C GLN A 134 -2.98 -7.56 -13.71
N GLU A 135 -3.33 -8.41 -12.74
CA GLU A 135 -4.37 -8.11 -11.74
C GLU A 135 -3.95 -6.93 -10.86
N LEU A 136 -2.75 -6.99 -10.26
CA LEU A 136 -2.28 -5.93 -9.37
C LEU A 136 -2.07 -4.61 -10.12
N THR A 137 -1.61 -4.69 -11.38
CA THR A 137 -1.54 -3.54 -12.28
C THR A 137 -2.91 -2.88 -12.47
N ALA A 138 -3.94 -3.66 -12.78
CA ALA A 138 -5.30 -3.15 -12.94
C ALA A 138 -5.83 -2.52 -11.65
N LEU A 139 -5.60 -3.16 -10.49
CA LEU A 139 -6.02 -2.65 -9.19
C LEU A 139 -5.30 -1.34 -8.82
N CYS A 140 -4.01 -1.19 -9.10
CA CYS A 140 -3.29 0.08 -8.91
C CYS A 140 -3.88 1.20 -9.76
N VAL A 141 -4.25 0.90 -11.01
CA VAL A 141 -4.90 1.86 -11.90
C VAL A 141 -6.29 2.24 -11.38
N ASP A 142 -7.07 1.27 -10.91
CA ASP A 142 -8.39 1.54 -10.36
C ASP A 142 -8.31 2.36 -9.07
N LEU A 143 -7.35 2.07 -8.19
CA LEU A 143 -7.10 2.90 -7.01
C LEU A 143 -6.75 4.35 -7.37
N ALA A 144 -5.93 4.56 -8.40
CA ALA A 144 -5.61 5.90 -8.89
C ALA A 144 -6.85 6.62 -9.46
N LYS A 145 -7.71 5.93 -10.21
CA LYS A 145 -8.99 6.48 -10.69
C LYS A 145 -9.92 6.83 -9.54
N SER A 146 -10.03 5.98 -8.52
CA SER A 146 -10.84 6.24 -7.33
C SER A 146 -10.34 7.48 -6.60
N LEU A 147 -9.02 7.72 -6.53
CA LEU A 147 -8.47 8.94 -5.95
C LEU A 147 -8.88 10.20 -6.72
N VAL A 148 -8.86 10.16 -8.06
CA VAL A 148 -9.32 11.27 -8.90
C VAL A 148 -10.82 11.53 -8.67
N ALA A 149 -11.63 10.48 -8.58
CA ALA A 149 -13.06 10.61 -8.28
C ALA A 149 -13.31 11.22 -6.89
N TYR A 150 -12.48 10.87 -5.90
CA TYR A 150 -12.50 11.45 -4.57
C TYR A 150 -12.12 12.94 -4.60
N GLU A 151 -11.02 13.32 -5.27
CA GLU A 151 -10.60 14.73 -5.42
C GLU A 151 -11.72 15.60 -6.00
N ASN A 152 -12.35 15.13 -7.08
CA ASN A 152 -13.48 15.81 -7.72
C ASN A 152 -14.69 15.93 -6.78
N ALA A 153 -14.96 14.91 -5.96
CA ALA A 153 -16.05 14.94 -4.99
C ALA A 153 -15.79 15.99 -3.90
N ILE A 154 -14.54 16.08 -3.40
CA ILE A 154 -14.15 17.11 -2.43
C ILE A 154 -14.33 18.49 -3.05
N GLU A 155 -13.82 18.73 -4.25
CA GLU A 155 -13.92 20.03 -4.93
C GLU A 155 -15.38 20.48 -5.09
N LYS A 156 -16.24 19.57 -5.55
CA LYS A 156 -17.67 19.84 -5.69
C LYS A 156 -18.31 20.16 -4.34
N ALA A 157 -18.11 19.32 -3.33
CA ALA A 157 -18.70 19.54 -2.01
C ALA A 157 -18.20 20.86 -1.39
N TRP A 158 -16.95 21.24 -1.66
CA TRP A 158 -16.38 22.51 -1.21
C TRP A 158 -17.05 23.72 -1.85
N SER A 159 -17.20 23.70 -3.19
CA SER A 159 -17.84 24.79 -3.93
C SER A 159 -19.25 25.11 -3.43
N GLN A 160 -19.94 24.09 -2.90
CA GLN A 160 -21.29 24.20 -2.37
C GLN A 160 -21.33 24.65 -0.91
N SER A 161 -20.29 24.34 -0.12
CA SER A 161 -20.30 24.55 1.34
C SER A 161 -20.01 25.99 1.80
N GLN A 162 -19.58 26.89 0.91
CA GLN A 162 -19.10 28.26 1.22
C GLN A 162 -18.02 28.35 2.34
N LYS A 163 -17.43 27.23 2.77
CA LYS A 163 -16.38 27.19 3.79
C LYS A 163 -15.06 27.67 3.18
N ASN A 164 -14.76 28.97 3.31
CA ASN A 164 -13.48 29.53 2.87
C ASN A 164 -12.29 28.85 3.58
N GLY A 165 -11.34 28.32 2.81
CA GLY A 165 -9.94 28.14 3.25
C GLY A 165 -9.42 26.72 3.55
N TYR A 166 -10.24 25.66 3.56
CA TYR A 166 -9.76 24.34 4.04
C TYR A 166 -9.41 23.32 2.95
N PHE A 167 -9.95 23.44 1.73
CA PHE A 167 -9.40 22.77 0.54
C PHE A 167 -8.52 23.74 -0.25
N THR A 168 -7.29 23.86 0.22
CA THR A 168 -6.30 24.78 -0.35
C THR A 168 -5.74 24.25 -1.66
N GLU A 169 -5.12 25.11 -2.46
CA GLU A 169 -4.29 24.69 -3.59
C GLU A 169 -3.23 23.66 -3.17
N ALA A 170 -2.73 23.74 -1.94
CA ALA A 170 -1.79 22.77 -1.39
C ALA A 170 -2.41 21.37 -1.26
N LYS A 171 -3.68 21.24 -0.84
CA LYS A 171 -4.36 19.94 -0.82
C LYS A 171 -4.61 19.39 -2.22
N ARG A 172 -5.02 20.23 -3.20
CA ARG A 172 -5.10 19.81 -4.63
C ARG A 172 -3.76 19.30 -5.14
N ARG A 173 -2.67 20.01 -4.80
CA ARG A 173 -1.32 19.61 -5.19
C ARG A 173 -0.95 18.24 -4.60
N ARG A 174 -1.29 18.00 -3.33
CA ARG A 174 -1.05 16.70 -2.65
C ARG A 174 -1.66 15.52 -3.41
N TYR A 175 -2.90 15.61 -3.87
CA TYR A 175 -3.53 14.49 -4.58
C TYR A 175 -2.86 14.19 -5.92
N LYS A 176 -2.48 15.23 -6.67
CA LYS A 176 -1.70 15.06 -7.90
C LYS A 176 -0.33 14.42 -7.65
N GLU A 177 0.29 14.70 -6.51
CA GLU A 177 1.55 14.09 -6.08
C GLU A 177 1.38 12.64 -5.59
N LEU A 178 0.19 12.24 -5.14
CA LEU A 178 -0.11 10.86 -4.72
C LEU A 178 -0.34 9.92 -5.91
N ILE A 179 -0.83 10.40 -7.06
CA ILE A 179 -1.09 9.55 -8.22
C ILE A 179 0.16 8.76 -8.67
N PRO A 180 1.35 9.36 -8.82
CA PRO A 180 2.57 8.60 -9.14
C PRO A 180 2.89 7.49 -8.12
N LEU A 181 2.65 7.74 -6.82
CA LEU A 181 2.82 6.71 -5.78
C LEU A 181 1.83 5.56 -5.97
N LEU A 182 0.56 5.87 -6.28
CA LEU A 182 -0.44 4.82 -6.52
C LEU A 182 -0.12 3.96 -7.75
N LEU A 183 0.53 4.55 -8.75
CA LEU A 183 0.90 3.90 -10.01
C LEU A 183 2.33 3.32 -10.02
N GLU A 184 3.03 3.28 -8.88
CA GLU A 184 4.40 2.75 -8.83
C GLU A 184 4.46 1.28 -9.26
N GLY A 185 5.25 0.96 -10.29
CA GLY A 185 5.31 -0.40 -10.87
C GLY A 185 4.30 -0.68 -11.98
N VAL A 186 3.34 0.22 -12.24
CA VAL A 186 2.45 0.11 -13.41
C VAL A 186 3.24 0.43 -14.69
N PRO A 187 3.18 -0.41 -15.76
CA PRO A 187 3.86 -0.12 -17.02
C PRO A 187 3.39 1.19 -17.66
N GLU A 188 4.31 1.97 -18.23
CA GLU A 188 4.02 3.31 -18.80
C GLU A 188 2.93 3.27 -19.88
N GLU A 189 2.93 2.22 -20.71
CA GLU A 189 1.92 1.96 -21.73
C GLU A 189 0.50 1.83 -21.15
N VAL A 190 0.36 1.21 -19.98
CA VAL A 190 -0.93 1.07 -19.29
C VAL A 190 -1.38 2.42 -18.73
N ILE A 191 -0.47 3.22 -18.18
CA ILE A 191 -0.77 4.55 -17.63
C ILE A 191 -1.36 5.45 -18.73
N GLN A 192 -0.69 5.52 -19.89
CA GLN A 192 -1.09 6.37 -21.01
C GLN A 192 -2.46 6.01 -21.58
N ASN A 193 -2.75 4.70 -21.69
CA ASN A 193 -3.99 4.21 -22.28
C ASN A 193 -5.20 4.32 -21.35
N THR A 194 -4.99 4.24 -20.03
CA THR A 194 -6.12 3.96 -19.10
C THR A 194 -6.61 5.17 -18.33
N THR A 195 -5.80 6.23 -18.24
CA THR A 195 -6.10 7.33 -17.31
C THR A 195 -6.42 8.65 -18.00
N GLY A 196 -6.01 8.86 -19.26
CA GLY A 196 -5.96 10.22 -19.84
C GLY A 196 -5.12 11.20 -19.01
N LEU A 197 -4.45 10.72 -17.94
CA LEU A 197 -3.55 11.48 -17.10
C LEU A 197 -2.24 11.55 -17.88
N SER A 198 -2.00 12.67 -18.54
CA SER A 198 -0.66 13.01 -19.05
C SER A 198 0.26 13.26 -17.84
N ILE A 199 0.67 12.20 -17.16
CA ILE A 199 1.72 12.27 -16.14
C ILE A 199 3.02 12.46 -16.92
N LYS A 200 3.50 13.72 -17.01
CA LYS A 200 4.86 14.01 -17.45
C LYS A 200 5.81 13.45 -16.39
N ASN A 201 6.10 12.17 -16.46
CA ASN A 201 7.06 11.53 -15.57
C ASN A 201 8.45 12.00 -15.97
N LYS A 202 8.98 13.02 -15.28
CA LYS A 202 10.35 13.50 -15.54
C LYS A 202 11.43 12.63 -14.86
N ASN A 203 11.07 11.59 -14.10
CA ASN A 203 12.00 10.98 -13.16
C ASN A 203 12.15 9.44 -13.21
N SER A 204 11.71 8.71 -14.25
CA SER A 204 11.86 7.24 -14.28
C SER A 204 13.17 6.69 -14.90
N VAL A 205 14.05 7.51 -15.50
CA VAL A 205 15.29 6.97 -16.12
C VAL A 205 16.58 7.68 -15.66
N ALA A 206 16.49 8.78 -14.91
CA ALA A 206 17.68 9.55 -14.50
C ALA A 206 18.35 9.02 -13.21
N SER A 207 17.60 8.47 -12.24
CA SER A 207 18.16 8.10 -10.93
C SER A 207 19.02 6.83 -10.95
N ALA A 208 18.74 5.87 -11.85
CA ALA A 208 19.54 4.67 -12.01
C ALA A 208 20.92 4.95 -12.64
N LYS A 209 21.05 6.00 -13.46
CA LYS A 209 22.33 6.37 -14.12
C LYS A 209 23.18 7.34 -13.28
N GLN A 210 22.56 8.08 -12.35
CA GLN A 210 23.26 9.08 -11.53
C GLN A 210 23.97 8.45 -10.32
N ASN A 211 23.42 7.37 -9.75
CA ASN A 211 24.05 6.68 -8.61
C ASN A 211 25.33 5.93 -9.00
N ASN A 212 25.44 5.37 -10.21
CA ASN A 212 26.68 4.73 -10.66
C ASN A 212 27.83 5.73 -10.88
N LYS A 213 27.56 6.97 -11.33
CA LYS A 213 28.62 7.98 -11.50
C LYS A 213 29.11 8.55 -10.17
N LEU A 214 28.26 8.63 -9.15
CA LEU A 214 28.63 9.17 -7.83
C LEU A 214 29.46 8.15 -7.03
N VAL A 215 29.10 6.86 -7.09
CA VAL A 215 29.86 5.78 -6.45
C VAL A 215 31.23 5.59 -7.14
N GLN A 216 31.30 5.71 -8.47
CA GLN A 216 32.57 5.59 -9.20
C GLN A 216 33.52 6.77 -8.95
N ARG A 217 33.00 7.99 -8.74
CA ARG A 217 33.81 9.17 -8.36
C ARG A 217 34.26 9.13 -6.90
N GLY A 218 33.46 8.58 -6.00
CA GLY A 218 33.83 8.36 -4.60
C GLY A 218 34.99 7.37 -4.46
N CYS A 219 34.93 6.22 -5.14
CA CYS A 219 36.01 5.23 -5.10
C CYS A 219 37.34 5.74 -5.65
N LEU A 220 37.34 6.59 -6.69
CA LEU A 220 38.59 7.14 -7.23
C LEU A 220 39.29 8.10 -6.25
N TRP A 221 38.52 8.91 -5.52
CA TRP A 221 39.08 9.82 -4.51
C TRP A 221 39.66 9.08 -3.30
N PHE A 222 39.02 8.00 -2.84
CA PHE A 222 39.57 7.19 -1.75
C PHE A 222 40.88 6.48 -2.15
N VAL A 223 41.00 6.00 -3.39
CA VAL A 223 42.25 5.38 -3.87
C VAL A 223 43.39 6.39 -3.98
N VAL A 224 43.14 7.62 -4.44
CA VAL A 224 44.16 8.67 -4.52
C VAL A 224 44.63 9.10 -3.13
N ILE A 225 43.71 9.27 -2.17
CA ILE A 225 44.06 9.63 -0.78
C ILE A 225 44.91 8.52 -0.14
N PHE A 226 44.52 7.24 -0.30
CA PHE A 226 45.30 6.12 0.25
C PHE A 226 46.71 6.01 -0.36
N ILE A 227 46.87 6.23 -1.67
CA ILE A 227 48.21 6.21 -2.31
C ILE A 227 49.08 7.37 -1.80
N THR A 228 48.52 8.58 -1.67
CA THR A 228 49.29 9.72 -1.15
C THR A 228 49.68 9.56 0.32
N ALA A 229 48.80 9.00 1.16
CA ALA A 229 49.11 8.72 2.56
C ALA A 229 50.20 7.64 2.71
N PHE A 230 50.20 6.62 1.84
CA PHE A 230 51.21 5.57 1.86
C PHE A 230 52.61 6.09 1.44
N PHE A 231 52.67 7.00 0.46
CA PHE A 231 53.95 7.63 0.06
C PHE A 231 54.49 8.61 1.10
N VAL A 232 53.63 9.31 1.85
CA VAL A 232 54.06 10.19 2.95
C VAL A 232 54.56 9.35 4.13
N PHE A 233 53.91 8.22 4.45
CA PHE A 233 54.36 7.34 5.54
C PHE A 233 55.67 6.59 5.21
N ALA A 234 55.86 6.16 3.96
CA ALA A 234 57.09 5.51 3.53
C ALA A 234 58.31 6.45 3.51
N LYS A 235 58.10 7.77 3.37
CA LYS A 235 59.19 8.77 3.38
C LYS A 235 59.58 9.25 4.78
N CYS A 236 58.76 8.97 5.80
CA CYS A 236 59.08 9.29 7.21
C CYS A 236 59.74 8.12 7.97
N ASN A 237 59.83 6.92 7.39
CA ASN A 237 60.48 5.74 7.97
C ASN A 237 61.73 5.28 7.18
N SER A 238 62.38 6.20 6.46
CA SER A 238 63.69 6.02 5.82
C SER A 238 64.68 7.06 6.32
#